data_AF-A0A5C7XJV7-F1
#
_entry.id   AF-A0A5C7XJV7-F1
#
_cell.length_a   1.000
_cell.length_b   1.000
_cell.length_c   1.000
_cell.angle_alpha   90.00
_cell.angle_beta   90.00
_cell.angle_gamma   90.00
#
_symmetry.space_group_name_H-M   'P 1'
#
loop_
_entity.id
_entity.type
_entity.pdbx_description
1 polymer ?
#
loop_
_entity_poly.entity_id
_entity_poly.type
_entity_poly.pdbx_seq_one_letter_code
_entity_poly.pdbx_strand_id
1 'polypeptide(L)'
;MSYFRGDTYLWSDGEALHLWTRRSYSPANESYSSGVSIPEAVMDQFATMRFAELLQNGQAHAAIKASLESENSGSACLRMHSPALLDFIDAFETRRSSDDCRSPPINRNDP
;
A
#
# COMPACT_ATOMS: atom_id res chain seq x y z
N MET A 1 0.90 -0.93 16.88
CA MET A 1 -0.54 -0.94 16.49
C MET A 1 -0.94 -2.34 16.08
N SER A 2 -2.13 -2.87 16.42
CA SER A 2 -2.54 -4.23 16.04
C SER A 2 -3.96 -4.34 15.48
N TYR A 3 -4.19 -5.17 14.47
CA TYR A 3 -5.52 -5.46 13.91
C TYR A 3 -5.56 -6.78 13.14
N PHE A 4 -6.76 -7.29 12.87
CA PHE A 4 -6.96 -8.45 11.99
C PHE A 4 -7.30 -8.02 10.56
N ARG A 5 -6.72 -8.72 9.57
CA ARG A 5 -7.09 -8.68 8.16
C ARG A 5 -7.44 -10.09 7.71
N GLY A 6 -8.73 -10.42 7.68
CA GLY A 6 -9.20 -11.79 7.49
C GLY A 6 -8.65 -12.70 8.58
N ASP A 7 -8.03 -13.82 8.20
CA ASP A 7 -7.41 -14.78 9.11
C ASP A 7 -6.00 -14.35 9.60
N THR A 8 -5.50 -13.17 9.19
CA THR A 8 -4.16 -12.70 9.57
C THR A 8 -4.26 -11.64 10.66
N TYR A 9 -3.57 -11.85 11.76
CA TYR A 9 -3.31 -10.85 12.80
C TYR A 9 -2.03 -10.08 12.44
N LEU A 10 -2.13 -8.76 12.37
CA LEU A 10 -1.01 -7.88 12.10
C LEU A 10 -0.77 -7.02 13.33
N TRP A 11 0.48 -6.88 13.75
CA TRP A 11 0.84 -5.82 14.68
C TRP A 11 2.22 -5.25 14.41
N SER A 12 2.41 -4.00 14.78
CA SER A 12 3.72 -3.35 14.81
C SER A 12 4.09 -3.05 16.26
N ASP A 13 5.34 -3.30 16.61
CA ASP A 13 5.96 -2.97 17.90
C ASP A 13 6.88 -1.74 17.84
N GLY A 14 7.01 -1.11 16.67
CA GLY A 14 7.87 0.05 16.43
C GLY A 14 9.25 -0.32 15.86
N GLU A 15 9.59 -1.61 15.82
CA GLU A 15 10.82 -2.11 15.17
C GLU A 15 10.47 -3.00 13.97
N ALA A 16 9.43 -3.83 14.12
CA ALA A 16 8.99 -4.74 13.09
C ALA A 16 7.47 -4.81 12.96
N LEU A 17 7.01 -5.07 11.73
CA LEU A 17 5.66 -5.49 11.42
C LEU A 17 5.59 -7.02 11.50
N HIS A 18 4.75 -7.50 12.40
CA HIS A 18 4.47 -8.90 12.65
C HIS A 18 3.19 -9.30 11.93
N LEU A 19 3.26 -10.33 11.08
CA LEU A 19 2.12 -10.89 10.37
C LEU A 19 1.96 -12.34 10.81
N TRP A 20 0.83 -12.67 11.44
CA TRP A 20 0.55 -13.98 12.00
C TRP A 20 -0.75 -14.52 11.46
N THR A 21 -0.80 -15.78 11.02
CA THR A 21 -2.07 -16.38 10.60
C THR A 21 -2.72 -17.09 11.78
N ARG A 22 -4.04 -17.02 11.87
CA ARG A 22 -4.82 -17.74 12.90
C ARG A 22 -4.83 -19.26 12.66
N ARG A 23 -4.43 -19.72 11.47
CA ARG A 23 -4.36 -21.14 11.13
C ARG A 23 -3.00 -21.71 11.54
N SER A 24 -3.03 -22.91 12.13
CA SER A 24 -1.80 -23.66 12.43
C SER A 24 -1.12 -24.07 11.12
N TYR A 25 0.19 -23.89 11.07
CA TYR A 25 1.01 -24.20 9.90
C TYR A 25 1.23 -25.71 9.70
N SER A 26 1.01 -26.50 10.75
CA SER A 26 1.20 -27.96 10.75
C SER A 26 0.58 -28.57 12.02
N PRO A 27 0.15 -29.85 12.00
CA PRO A 27 -0.27 -30.59 13.19
C PRO A 27 0.85 -30.75 14.24
N ALA A 28 2.11 -30.49 13.89
CA ALA A 28 3.23 -30.49 14.85
C ALA A 28 3.36 -29.17 15.65
N ASN A 29 2.59 -28.13 15.29
CA ASN A 29 2.63 -26.80 15.92
C ASN A 29 1.21 -26.26 16.14
N GLU A 30 0.37 -27.04 16.82
CA GLU A 30 -1.01 -26.63 17.16
C GLU A 30 -1.05 -25.37 18.05
N SER A 31 0.03 -25.10 18.80
CA SER A 31 0.11 -23.97 19.74
C SER A 31 0.68 -22.69 19.14
N TYR A 32 1.29 -22.75 17.96
CA TYR A 32 1.97 -21.60 17.34
C TYR A 32 1.37 -21.28 15.99
N SER A 33 0.69 -20.15 15.91
CA SER A 33 0.37 -19.47 14.66
C SER A 33 1.67 -19.22 13.88
N SER A 34 1.74 -19.59 12.60
CA SER A 34 2.89 -19.19 11.79
C SER A 34 2.85 -17.69 11.58
N GLY A 35 3.98 -17.03 11.83
CA GLY A 35 4.13 -15.62 11.55
C GLY A 35 5.50 -15.29 10.97
N VAL A 36 5.55 -14.17 10.25
CA VAL A 36 6.78 -13.53 9.81
C VAL A 36 6.86 -12.16 10.45
N SER A 37 8.08 -11.75 10.79
CA SER A 37 8.37 -10.41 11.27
C SER A 37 9.24 -9.73 10.22
N ILE A 38 8.86 -8.53 9.80
CA ILE A 38 9.55 -7.73 8.79
C ILE A 38 9.97 -6.44 9.47
N PRO A 39 11.25 -6.03 9.42
CA PRO A 39 11.67 -4.74 9.96
C PRO A 39 10.82 -3.60 9.36
N GLU A 40 10.35 -2.67 10.20
CA GLU A 40 9.44 -1.59 9.77
C GLU A 40 10.08 -0.75 8.66
N ALA A 41 11.37 -0.44 8.77
CA ALA A 41 12.12 0.28 7.74
C ALA A 41 12.08 -0.40 6.35
N VAL A 42 12.02 -1.73 6.30
CA VAL A 42 11.88 -2.48 5.04
C VAL A 42 10.44 -2.42 4.55
N MET A 43 9.47 -2.53 5.47
CA MET A 43 8.05 -2.41 5.12
C MET A 43 7.71 -1.02 4.58
N ASP A 44 8.30 0.05 5.11
CA ASP A 44 8.13 1.42 4.64
C ASP A 44 8.64 1.61 3.21
N GLN A 45 9.78 1.00 2.88
CA GLN A 45 10.31 1.00 1.52
C GLN A 45 9.35 0.28 0.57
N PHE A 46 8.83 -0.89 0.97
CA PHE A 46 7.85 -1.61 0.18
C PHE A 46 6.55 -0.82 -0.02
N ALA A 47 6.02 -0.20 1.04
CA ALA A 47 4.82 0.63 0.97
C ALA A 47 5.02 1.83 0.03
N THR A 48 6.18 2.47 0.09
CA THR A 48 6.56 3.58 -0.79
C THR A 48 6.62 3.15 -2.25
N MET A 49 7.32 2.05 -2.54
CA MET A 49 7.40 1.51 -3.91
C MET A 49 6.01 1.13 -4.43
N ARG A 50 5.20 0.46 -3.59
CA ARG A 50 3.85 0.06 -3.99
C ARG A 50 2.94 1.27 -4.25
N PHE A 51 3.06 2.33 -3.47
CA PHE A 51 2.32 3.55 -3.72
C PHE A 51 2.75 4.23 -5.03
N ALA A 52 4.06 4.26 -5.32
CA ALA A 52 4.57 4.77 -6.59
C ALA A 52 4.03 3.99 -7.80
N GLU A 53 3.95 2.65 -7.72
CA GLU A 53 3.32 1.82 -8.76
C GLU A 53 1.83 2.14 -8.95
N LEU A 54 1.10 2.35 -7.85
CA LEU A 54 -0.32 2.71 -7.91
C LEU A 54 -0.54 4.08 -8.57
N LEU A 55 0.32 5.06 -8.27
CA LEU A 55 0.33 6.36 -8.93
C LEU A 55 0.62 6.23 -10.43
N GLN A 56 1.66 5.48 -10.79
CA GLN A 56 2.04 5.27 -12.19
C GLN A 56 0.90 4.64 -13.01
N ASN A 57 0.13 3.74 -12.41
CA ASN A 57 -0.97 3.04 -13.06
C ASN A 57 -2.34 3.75 -12.93
N GLY A 58 -2.42 4.91 -12.28
CA GLY A 58 -3.70 5.61 -12.05
C GLY A 58 -4.68 4.83 -11.14
N GLN A 59 -4.14 4.02 -10.23
CA GLN A 59 -4.90 3.15 -9.33
C GLN A 59 -4.89 3.62 -7.87
N ALA A 60 -4.18 4.71 -7.56
CA ALA A 60 -4.01 5.21 -6.19
C ALA A 60 -5.36 5.59 -5.55
N HIS A 61 -6.23 6.28 -6.29
CA HIS A 61 -7.58 6.64 -5.84
C HIS A 61 -8.40 5.43 -5.39
N ALA A 62 -8.50 4.42 -6.25
CA ALA A 62 -9.26 3.21 -5.98
C ALA A 62 -8.69 2.45 -4.77
N ALA A 63 -7.35 2.37 -4.66
CA ALA A 63 -6.69 1.71 -3.55
C ALA A 63 -6.93 2.41 -2.20
N ILE A 64 -6.89 3.74 -2.17
CA ILE A 64 -7.22 4.52 -0.96
C ILE A 64 -8.68 4.29 -0.58
N LYS A 65 -9.61 4.41 -1.53
CA LYS A 65 -11.04 4.19 -1.27
C LYS A 65 -11.32 2.80 -0.68
N ALA A 66 -10.79 1.74 -1.30
CA ALA A 66 -10.93 0.38 -0.79
C ALA A 66 -10.30 0.20 0.60
N SER A 67 -9.19 0.88 0.88
CA SER A 67 -8.54 0.83 2.20
C SER A 67 -9.36 1.53 3.29
N LEU A 68 -10.08 2.60 2.94
CA LEU A 68 -10.96 3.33 3.84
C LEU A 68 -12.22 2.56 4.21
N GLU A 69 -12.64 1.57 3.41
CA GLU A 69 -13.76 0.67 3.72
C GLU A 69 -13.43 -0.33 4.84
N SER A 70 -12.15 -0.49 5.19
CA SER A 70 -11.75 -1.33 6.31
C SER A 70 -12.00 -0.65 7.66
N GLU A 71 -12.30 -1.42 8.70
CA GLU A 71 -12.44 -0.96 10.08
C GLU A 71 -11.25 -1.42 10.93
N ASN A 72 -10.10 -0.76 10.74
CA ASN A 72 -8.93 -0.99 11.56
C ASN A 72 -8.19 0.32 11.84
N SER A 73 -7.19 0.26 12.71
CA SER A 73 -6.45 1.46 13.08
C SER A 73 -5.65 2.06 11.93
N GLY A 74 -5.23 1.23 10.96
CA GLY A 74 -4.57 1.70 9.74
C GLY A 74 -5.52 2.54 8.88
N SER A 75 -6.76 2.09 8.67
CA SER A 75 -7.76 2.87 7.93
C SER A 75 -8.25 4.09 8.71
N ALA A 76 -8.26 4.04 10.04
CA ALA A 76 -8.53 5.22 10.88
C ALA A 76 -7.42 6.28 10.73
N CYS A 77 -6.15 5.86 10.72
CA CYS A 77 -5.03 6.74 10.42
C CYS A 77 -5.14 7.31 8.99
N LEU A 78 -5.38 6.45 8.00
CA LEU A 78 -5.55 6.86 6.62
C LEU A 78 -6.69 7.87 6.44
N ARG A 79 -7.83 7.72 7.14
CA ARG A 79 -8.93 8.70 7.12
C ARG A 79 -8.50 10.11 7.52
N MET A 80 -7.58 10.24 8.47
CA MET A 80 -7.10 11.57 8.91
C MET A 80 -6.26 12.25 7.82
N HIS A 81 -5.54 11.45 7.01
CA HIS A 81 -4.60 11.96 6.01
C HIS A 81 -5.15 11.90 4.57
N SER A 82 -6.24 11.17 4.33
CA SER A 82 -6.75 10.92 2.99
C SER A 82 -7.14 12.19 2.22
N PRO A 83 -7.73 13.25 2.80
CA PRO A 83 -8.04 14.46 2.02
C PRO A 83 -6.78 15.06 1.37
N ALA A 84 -5.74 15.31 2.16
CA ALA A 84 -4.48 15.87 1.66
C ALA A 84 -3.77 14.94 0.68
N LEU A 85 -3.85 13.62 0.89
CA LEU A 85 -3.28 12.63 -0.03
C LEU A 85 -4.01 12.60 -1.38
N LEU A 86 -5.34 12.70 -1.37
CA LEU A 86 -6.15 12.71 -2.60
C LEU A 86 -5.88 13.99 -3.41
N ASP A 87 -5.81 15.16 -2.76
CA ASP A 87 -5.43 16.42 -3.42
C ASP A 87 -4.05 16.32 -4.09
N PHE A 88 -3.09 15.67 -3.41
CA PHE A 88 -1.76 15.43 -3.98
C PHE A 88 -1.80 14.51 -5.20
N ILE A 89 -2.58 13.43 -5.15
CA ILE A 89 -2.75 12.49 -6.26
C ILE A 89 -3.38 13.19 -7.46
N ASP A 90 -4.45 13.97 -7.26
CA ASP A 90 -5.12 14.74 -8.31
C ASP A 90 -4.14 15.71 -8.99
N ALA A 91 -3.34 16.43 -8.21
CA ALA A 91 -2.33 17.35 -8.72
C ALA A 91 -1.20 16.63 -9.49
N PHE A 92 -0.86 15.41 -9.10
CA PHE A 92 0.11 14.58 -9.80
C PHE A 92 -0.44 14.07 -11.13
N GLU A 93 -1.65 13.49 -11.13
CA GLU A 93 -2.29 12.92 -12.33
C GLU A 93 -2.64 14.00 -13.37
N THR A 94 -3.02 15.21 -12.94
CA THR A 94 -3.23 16.37 -13.81
C THR A 94 -1.95 16.77 -14.54
N ARG A 95 -0.82 16.82 -13.83
CA ARG A 95 0.48 17.16 -14.42
C ARG A 95 0.91 16.09 -15.42
N ARG A 96 0.79 14.81 -15.06
CA ARG A 96 1.11 13.69 -15.96
C ARG A 96 0.33 13.77 -17.27
N SER A 97 -0.98 13.98 -17.19
CA SER A 97 -1.84 14.11 -18.38
C SER A 97 -1.47 15.29 -19.27
N SER A 98 -0.94 16.37 -18.67
CA SER A 98 -0.48 17.55 -19.40
C SER A 98 0.85 17.31 -20.13
N ASP A 99 1.73 16.50 -19.55
CA ASP A 99 3.04 16.14 -20.13
C ASP A 99 2.90 15.09 -21.24
N ASP A 100 1.97 14.14 -21.13
CA ASP A 100 1.68 13.17 -22.20
C ASP A 100 1.24 13.86 -23.51
N CYS A 101 0.49 14.97 -23.41
CA CYS A 101 0.12 15.81 -24.57
C CYS A 101 1.30 16.55 -25.21
N ARG A 102 2.46 16.63 -24.54
CA ARG A 102 3.66 17.33 -25.02
C ARG A 102 4.70 16.41 -25.64
N SER A 103 4.47 15.10 -25.66
CA SER A 103 5.36 14.19 -26.38
C SER A 103 5.30 14.53 -27.87
N PRO A 104 6.40 15.03 -28.48
CA PRO A 104 6.42 15.24 -29.92
C PRO A 104 6.18 13.89 -30.61
N PRO A 105 5.50 13.86 -31.77
CA PRO A 105 5.34 12.62 -32.51
C PRO A 105 6.73 12.04 -32.74
N ILE A 106 6.97 10.82 -32.24
CA ILE A 106 8.20 10.09 -32.51
C ILE A 106 8.26 9.91 -34.03
N ASN A 107 9.05 10.74 -34.70
CA ASN A 107 9.28 10.62 -36.14
C ASN A 107 10.12 9.36 -36.35
N ARG A 108 9.47 8.23 -36.61
CA ARG A 108 10.11 6.92 -36.84
C ARG A 108 10.84 6.84 -38.20
N ASN A 109 11.20 7.96 -38.78
CA ASN A 109 11.80 8.08 -40.11
C ASN A 109 13.19 8.73 -40.10
N ASP A 110 13.98 8.55 -39.04
CA ASP A 110 15.42 8.80 -39.14
C ASP A 110 16.14 7.50 -39.53
N PRO A 111 16.87 7.49 -40.67
CA PRO A 111 17.47 6.31 -41.29
C PRO A 111 18.69 5.75 -40.56
#